data_AF-A0A840X1D8-F1
#
_entry.id   AF-A0A840X1D8-F1
#
_cell.length_a   1.000
_cell.length_b   1.000
_cell.length_c   1.000
_cell.angle_alpha   90.00
_cell.angle_beta   90.00
_cell.angle_gamma   90.00
#
_symmetry.space_group_name_H-M   'P 1'
#
loop_
_entity.id
_entity.type
_entity.pdbx_description
1 polymer ?
#
loop_
_entity_poly.entity_id
_entity_poly.type
_entity_poly.pdbx_seq_one_letter_code
_entity_poly.pdbx_strand_id
1 'polypeptide(L)'
;MYRLIMNPSMIMTWVLGLILVGIPGVVDWGSGWFYVKFACVLGMTWFHHWLGQRRKDFVADQNSVTGRHYRLMNEVPTVLMLVIVIMVIVKPI
;
A
#
# COMPACT_ATOMS: atom_id res chain seq x y z
N MET A 1 0.09 -17.27 7.91
CA MET A 1 -0.38 -15.86 7.86
C MET A 1 -0.11 -15.19 6.51
N TYR A 2 1.15 -14.93 6.11
CA TYR A 2 1.49 -14.12 4.91
C TYR A 2 0.82 -14.58 3.60
N ARG A 3 0.84 -15.89 3.29
CA ARG A 3 0.20 -16.44 2.08
C ARG A 3 -1.32 -16.59 2.17
N LEU A 4 -1.88 -16.66 3.38
CA LEU A 4 -3.29 -17.00 3.63
C LEU A 4 -4.19 -15.77 3.77
N ILE A 5 -3.67 -14.67 4.30
CA ILE A 5 -4.45 -13.45 4.54
C ILE A 5 -3.86 -12.31 3.71
N MET A 6 -2.57 -12.07 3.90
CA MET A 6 -1.88 -10.89 3.38
C MET A 6 -1.85 -10.86 1.84
N ASN A 7 -1.51 -11.97 1.18
CA ASN A 7 -1.55 -12.07 -0.28
C ASN A 7 -2.96 -11.97 -0.88
N PRO A 8 -3.98 -12.75 -0.44
CA PRO A 8 -5.32 -12.64 -1.00
C PRO A 8 -5.95 -11.27 -0.72
N SER A 9 -5.70 -10.67 0.45
CA SER A 9 -6.15 -9.30 0.74
C SER A 9 -5.54 -8.28 -0.22
N MET A 10 -4.25 -8.37 -0.55
CA MET A 10 -3.62 -7.50 -1.55
C MET A 10 -4.23 -7.68 -2.95
N ILE A 11 -4.51 -8.93 -3.35
CA ILE A 11 -5.16 -9.23 -4.63
C ILE A 11 -6.57 -8.62 -4.67
N MET A 12 -7.35 -8.79 -3.61
CA MET A 12 -8.70 -8.21 -3.51
C MET A 12 -8.66 -6.69 -3.57
N THR A 13 -7.71 -6.03 -2.90
CA THR A 13 -7.54 -4.57 -2.98
C THR A 13 -7.30 -4.09 -4.41
N TRP A 14 -6.43 -4.77 -5.16
CA TRP A 14 -6.18 -4.43 -6.56
C TRP A 14 -7.36 -4.71 -7.47
N VAL A 15 -8.00 -5.87 -7.33
CA VAL A 15 -9.17 -6.24 -8.14
C VAL A 15 -10.33 -5.26 -7.91
N LEU A 16 -10.68 -4.99 -6.65
CA LEU A 16 -11.74 -4.04 -6.31
C LEU A 16 -11.38 -2.61 -6.75
N GLY A 17 -10.12 -2.22 -6.59
CA GLY A 17 -9.63 -0.91 -7.05
C GLY A 17 -9.74 -0.75 -8.56
N LEU A 18 -9.34 -1.75 -9.35
CA LEU A 18 -9.43 -1.73 -10.81
C LEU A 18 -10.89 -1.76 -11.29
N ILE A 19 -11.75 -2.54 -10.63
CA ILE A 19 -13.20 -2.53 -10.91
C ILE A 19 -13.76 -1.13 -10.69
N LEU A 20 -13.40 -0.47 -9.58
CA LEU A 20 -13.86 0.89 -9.26
C LEU A 20 -13.45 1.90 -10.34
N VAL A 21 -12.25 1.78 -10.90
CA VAL A 21 -11.75 2.63 -11.99
C VAL A 21 -12.53 2.39 -13.30
N GLY A 22 -12.97 1.16 -13.53
CA GLY A 22 -13.75 0.78 -14.70
C GLY A 22 -15.20 1.30 -14.67
N ILE A 23 -15.70 1.80 -13.53
CA ILE A 23 -17.06 2.34 -13.43
C ILE A 23 -17.08 3.77 -13.98
N PRO A 24 -17.83 4.05 -15.08
CA PRO A 24 -17.89 5.37 -15.66
C PRO A 24 -18.51 6.38 -14.67
N GLY A 25 -17.90 7.57 -14.56
CA GLY A 25 -18.34 8.64 -13.67
C GLY A 25 -17.81 8.57 -12.23
N VAL A 26 -17.08 7.53 -11.85
CA VAL A 26 -16.47 7.43 -10.50
C VAL A 26 -15.09 8.07 -10.44
N VAL A 27 -14.29 7.90 -11.50
CA VAL A 27 -12.95 8.50 -11.60
C VAL A 27 -13.05 9.79 -12.40
N ASP A 28 -12.80 10.90 -11.72
CA ASP A 28 -12.56 12.17 -12.37
C ASP A 28 -11.08 12.27 -12.72
N TRP A 29 -10.76 12.04 -14.00
CA TRP A 29 -9.38 12.06 -14.52
C TRP A 29 -8.75 13.45 -14.51
N GLY A 30 -9.54 14.52 -14.35
CA GLY A 30 -9.06 15.89 -14.19
C GLY A 30 -8.67 16.25 -12.76
N SER A 31 -9.09 15.44 -11.79
CA SER A 31 -8.87 15.69 -10.36
C SER A 31 -7.59 15.00 -9.85
N GLY A 32 -6.78 15.72 -9.09
CA GLY A 32 -5.49 15.20 -8.62
C GLY A 32 -5.60 14.07 -7.59
N TRP A 33 -6.75 13.95 -6.93
CA TRP A 33 -6.96 12.96 -5.85
C TRP A 33 -6.82 11.51 -6.30
N PHE A 34 -7.18 11.19 -7.54
CA PHE A 34 -7.05 9.83 -8.06
C PHE A 34 -5.59 9.40 -8.17
N TYR A 35 -4.73 10.25 -8.73
CA TYR A 35 -3.30 9.99 -8.90
C TYR A 35 -2.58 9.81 -7.56
N VAL A 36 -2.90 10.65 -6.57
CA VAL A 36 -2.33 10.54 -5.22
C VAL A 36 -2.76 9.23 -4.56
N LYS A 37 -4.04 8.87 -4.66
CA LYS A 37 -4.55 7.60 -4.12
C LYS A 37 -3.88 6.39 -4.78
N PHE A 38 -3.71 6.45 -6.10
CA PHE A 38 -3.03 5.40 -6.86
C PHE A 38 -1.56 5.26 -6.45
N ALA A 39 -0.83 6.37 -6.28
CA ALA A 39 0.55 6.38 -5.78
C ALA A 39 0.64 5.75 -4.37
N CYS A 40 -0.34 6.00 -3.50
CA CYS A 40 -0.38 5.37 -2.18
C CYS A 40 -0.60 3.85 -2.25
N VAL A 41 -1.47 3.37 -3.14
CA VAL A 41 -1.69 1.93 -3.37
C VAL A 41 -0.42 1.26 -3.90
N LEU A 42 0.32 1.92 -4.80
CA LEU A 42 1.63 1.45 -5.25
C LEU A 42 2.64 1.39 -4.09
N GLY A 43 2.69 2.41 -3.24
CA GLY A 43 3.53 2.42 -2.04
C GLY A 43 3.22 1.27 -1.07
N MET A 44 1.92 1.01 -0.83
CA MET A 44 1.48 -0.13 -0.03
C MET A 44 1.88 -1.46 -0.66
N THR A 45 1.79 -1.58 -1.98
CA THR A 45 2.18 -2.80 -2.72
C THR A 45 3.67 -3.06 -2.61
N TRP A 46 4.50 -2.02 -2.74
CA TRP A 46 5.93 -2.11 -2.52
C TRP A 46 6.25 -2.56 -1.09
N PHE A 47 5.65 -1.92 -0.09
CA PHE A 47 5.83 -2.26 1.32
C PHE A 47 5.44 -3.72 1.62
N HIS A 48 4.31 -4.19 1.05
CA HIS A 48 3.90 -5.58 1.17
C HIS A 48 4.94 -6.54 0.62
N HIS A 49 5.48 -6.27 -0.58
CA HIS A 49 6.54 -7.09 -1.17
C HIS A 49 7.83 -7.08 -0.34
N TRP A 50 8.21 -5.92 0.20
CA TRP A 50 9.35 -5.80 1.09
C TRP A 50 9.19 -6.67 2.34
N LEU A 51 8.02 -6.66 3.00
CA LEU A 51 7.72 -7.57 4.10
C LEU A 51 7.83 -9.05 3.69
N GLY A 52 7.42 -9.37 2.46
CA GLY A 52 7.53 -10.72 1.90
C GLY A 52 8.96 -11.19 1.70
N GLN A 53 9.85 -10.30 1.26
CA GLN A 53 11.28 -10.56 1.15
C GLN A 53 11.90 -10.75 2.53
N ARG A 54 11.65 -9.83 3.47
CA ARG A 54 12.19 -9.94 4.84
C ARG A 54 11.71 -11.18 5.57
N ARG A 55 10.46 -11.62 5.34
CA ARG A 55 9.98 -12.91 5.85
C ARG A 55 10.84 -14.08 5.35
N LYS A 56 11.28 -14.07 4.09
CA LYS A 56 12.16 -15.12 3.53
C LYS A 56 13.55 -15.03 4.15
N ASP A 57 14.10 -13.83 4.31
CA ASP A 57 15.42 -13.59 4.91
C ASP A 57 15.46 -14.07 6.38
N PHE A 58 14.39 -13.81 7.14
CA PHE A 58 14.22 -14.30 8.50
C PHE A 58 14.17 -15.84 8.58
N VAL A 59 13.51 -16.50 7.62
CA VAL A 59 13.46 -17.98 7.56
C VAL A 59 14.81 -18.57 7.15
N ALA A 60 15.57 -17.86 6.32
CA ALA A 60 16.90 -18.26 5.87
C ALA A 60 18.02 -17.87 6.86
N ASP A 61 17.68 -17.28 8.00
CA ASP A 61 18.60 -16.74 9.02
C ASP A 61 19.64 -15.73 8.47
N GLN A 62 19.29 -15.06 7.36
CA GLN A 62 20.12 -14.07 6.67
C GLN A 62 19.64 -12.64 6.92
N ASN A 63 19.13 -12.39 8.12
CA ASN A 63 18.52 -11.09 8.42
C ASN A 63 19.58 -9.99 8.56
N SER A 64 19.77 -9.22 7.49
CA SER A 64 20.73 -8.11 7.43
C SER A 64 20.18 -6.78 7.95
N VAL A 65 18.91 -6.76 8.38
CA VAL A 65 18.19 -5.52 8.73
C VAL A 65 18.06 -5.37 10.24
N THR A 66 18.48 -4.23 10.76
CA THR A 66 18.43 -3.94 12.21
C THR A 66 17.01 -3.63 12.70
N GLY A 67 16.74 -3.89 13.98
CA GLY A 67 15.43 -3.64 14.61
C GLY A 67 14.95 -2.17 14.55
N ARG A 68 15.86 -1.20 14.35
CA ARG A 68 15.50 0.20 14.09
C ARG A 68 14.88 0.40 12.71
N HIS A 69 15.38 -0.32 11.71
CA HIS A 69 14.88 -0.24 10.34
C HIS A 69 13.47 -0.83 10.23
N TYR A 70 13.20 -1.93 10.95
CA TYR A 70 11.83 -2.48 11.04
C TYR A 70 10.85 -1.51 11.67
N ARG A 71 11.27 -0.75 12.69
CA ARG A 71 10.43 0.31 13.30
C ARG A 71 10.13 1.44 12.31
N LEU A 72 11.15 1.92 11.61
CA LEU A 72 10.96 2.95 10.57
C LEU A 72 10.03 2.46 9.46
N MET A 73 10.17 1.21 9.03
CA MET A 73 9.32 0.69 7.96
C MET A 73 7.87 0.47 8.40
N ASN A 74 7.63 0.20 9.69
CA ASN A 74 6.28 0.14 10.24
C ASN A 74 5.58 1.52 10.27
N GLU A 75 6.32 2.62 10.13
CA GLU A 75 5.73 3.96 10.02
C GLU A 75 5.26 4.27 8.58
N VAL A 76 5.74 3.53 7.57
CA VAL A 76 5.35 3.72 6.16
C VAL A 76 3.83 3.58 5.97
N PRO A 77 3.16 2.53 6.48
CA PRO A 77 1.69 2.44 6.45
C PRO A 77 0.99 3.63 7.12
N THR A 78 1.53 4.11 8.25
CA THR A 78 0.95 5.23 9.00
C THR A 78 1.03 6.54 8.22
N VAL A 79 2.17 6.81 7.58
CA VAL A 79 2.37 7.98 6.73
C VAL A 79 1.45 7.90 5.50
N LEU A 80 1.36 6.75 4.84
CA LEU A 80 0.46 6.54 3.70
C LEU A 80 -1.01 6.75 4.11
N MET A 81 -1.43 6.26 5.27
CA MET A 81 -2.77 6.49 5.81
C MET A 81 -3.05 7.98 5.99
N LEU A 82 -2.13 8.72 6.60
CA LEU A 82 -2.27 10.16 6.84
C LEU A 82 -2.42 10.93 5.53
N VAL A 83 -1.59 10.62 4.52
CA VAL A 83 -1.68 11.22 3.18
C VAL A 83 -3.03 10.92 2.53
N ILE A 84 -3.48 9.66 2.57
CA ILE A 84 -4.78 9.25 2.00
C ILE A 84 -5.93 10.01 2.67
N VAL A 85 -5.92 10.11 4.01
CA VAL A 85 -7.00 10.77 4.77
C VAL A 85 -7.04 12.27 4.45
N ILE A 86 -5.89 12.95 4.46
CA ILE A 86 -5.83 14.38 4.10
C ILE A 86 -6.36 14.57 2.68
N MET A 87 -5.96 13.72 1.73
CA MET A 87 -6.41 13.83 0.34
C MET A 87 -7.92 13.62 0.20
N VAL A 88 -8.50 12.68 0.94
CA VAL A 88 -9.94 12.40 0.89
C VAL A 88 -10.77 13.50 1.57
N ILE A 89 -10.28 14.07 2.67
CA ILE A 89 -11.02 15.09 3.44
C ILE A 89 -10.87 16.47 2.81
N VAL A 90 -9.63 16.89 2.52
CA VAL A 90 -9.35 18.24 2.05
C VAL A 90 -9.68 18.39 0.57
N LYS A 91 -9.64 17.28 -0.21
CA LYS A 91 -9.76 17.27 -1.68
C LYS A 91 -9.12 18.51 -2.32
N PRO A 92 -7.83 18.78 -2.05
CA PRO A 92 -7.23 20.05 -2.46
C PRO A 92 -7.06 20.18 -3.99
N ILE A 93 -7.34 19.11 -4.74
CA ILE A 93 -7.07 18.95 -6.18
C ILE A 93 -8.15 18.07 -6.81
#